data_AF-A0A3E0W8H9-F1
#
_entry.id   AF-A0A3E0W8H9-F1
#
_cell.length_a   1.000
_cell.length_b   1.000
_cell.length_c   1.000
_cell.angle_alpha   90.00
_cell.angle_beta   90.00
_cell.angle_gamma   90.00
#
_symmetry.space_group_name_H-M   'P 1'
#
loop_
_entity.id
_entity.type
_entity.pdbx_description
1 polymer ?
#
loop_
_entity_poly.entity_id
_entity_poly.type
_entity_poly.pdbx_seq_one_letter_code
_entity_poly.pdbx_strand_id
1 'polypeptide(L)'
;MAAKGGVGVVAVVMVPVLVVALSLFVLFFGAGSASACTVGTGSQISVDGIAADAKVGAFNRGQLVNAALIANAAVTAGLPAAAQTIGVQTAIGESSLVNITYGDGATNPDGSIADSIGLFQQQSSWGTVAQRMDPTTSAGLFFTRLPGVAGWEAMDPSLAINKVQGNADPNHYTKYRADAVAIMTYLTGAAGGAAGGGGCSVSGDARALAAGLVTAMGEGRLVLAEDRYAAEIRGVADGTASSICGIDVRILQVVTIALNTFPKVGVSDLNRQCTGSIEGAGTESAHWINGGGHAVDFYSLDGQGLTGCDANSMKLLSVLDPLVPAGSRAGQSQCRTATYSHIVQFQDTLSHLHFDVGFTDGPVINP
;
A
#
# COMPACT_ATOMS: atom_id res chain seq x y z
N MET A 1 65.61 14.44 -37.47
CA MET A 1 64.39 13.84 -36.88
C MET A 1 64.19 14.40 -35.49
N ALA A 2 62.92 14.47 -35.05
CA ALA A 2 62.41 14.83 -33.72
C ALA A 2 62.09 16.32 -33.47
N ALA A 3 60.81 16.66 -33.70
CA ALA A 3 60.11 17.74 -33.02
C ALA A 3 59.54 17.18 -31.69
N LYS A 4 59.68 17.93 -30.59
CA LYS A 4 59.03 17.63 -29.30
C LYS A 4 57.78 18.51 -29.15
N GLY A 5 56.64 17.87 -28.93
CA GLY A 5 55.35 18.51 -28.71
C GLY A 5 55.15 19.01 -27.28
N GLY A 6 54.36 20.07 -27.14
CA GLY A 6 53.82 20.56 -25.88
C GLY A 6 52.32 20.28 -25.81
N VAL A 7 51.89 19.54 -24.78
CA VAL A 7 50.50 19.46 -24.33
C VAL A 7 50.55 19.39 -22.81
N GLY A 8 50.06 20.42 -22.12
CA GLY A 8 50.12 20.42 -20.66
C GLY A 8 49.62 21.70 -20.00
N VAL A 9 48.46 22.25 -20.40
CA VAL A 9 47.81 23.35 -19.65
C VAL A 9 46.28 23.20 -19.53
N VAL A 10 45.61 22.38 -20.34
CA VAL A 10 44.13 22.31 -20.36
C VAL A 10 43.54 21.48 -19.21
N ALA A 11 44.29 20.54 -18.63
CA ALA A 11 43.76 19.59 -17.64
C ALA A 11 43.56 20.17 -16.23
N VAL A 12 44.22 21.28 -15.86
CA VAL A 12 44.27 21.73 -14.45
C VAL A 12 43.09 22.64 -14.08
N VAL A 13 42.45 23.30 -15.05
CA VAL A 13 41.33 24.23 -14.79
C VAL A 13 39.96 23.55 -14.83
N MET A 14 39.82 22.46 -15.60
CA MET A 14 38.53 21.75 -15.76
C MET A 14 38.10 20.98 -14.51
N VAL A 15 39.05 20.46 -13.72
CA VAL A 15 38.76 19.65 -12.53
C VAL A 15 38.08 20.47 -11.42
N PRO A 16 38.58 21.67 -11.01
CA PRO A 16 37.90 22.44 -9.96
C PRO A 16 36.54 23.00 -10.40
N VAL A 17 36.35 23.35 -11.68
CA VAL A 17 35.06 23.84 -12.19
C VAL A 17 34.00 22.73 -12.19
N LEU A 18 34.38 21.49 -12.55
CA LEU A 18 33.46 20.35 -12.51
C LEU A 18 33.04 20.01 -11.07
N VAL A 19 33.99 20.06 -10.11
CA VAL A 19 33.70 19.75 -8.71
C VAL A 19 32.78 20.80 -8.09
N VAL A 20 32.99 22.09 -8.38
CA VAL A 20 32.12 23.17 -7.89
C VAL A 20 30.74 23.13 -8.55
N ALA A 21 30.65 22.84 -9.86
CA ALA A 21 29.37 22.67 -10.54
C ALA A 21 28.59 21.43 -10.04
N LEU A 22 29.27 20.32 -9.76
CA LEU A 22 28.68 19.11 -9.18
C LEU A 22 28.22 19.34 -7.73
N SER A 23 29.00 20.10 -6.96
CA SER A 23 28.65 20.47 -5.58
C SER A 23 27.44 21.42 -5.53
N LEU A 24 27.34 22.35 -6.46
CA LEU A 24 26.19 23.25 -6.60
C LEU A 24 24.95 22.53 -7.16
N PHE A 25 25.13 21.53 -8.02
CA PHE A 25 24.03 20.68 -8.50
C PHE A 25 23.40 19.88 -7.34
N VAL A 26 24.22 19.31 -6.44
CA VAL A 26 23.74 18.60 -5.23
C VAL A 26 23.05 19.55 -4.24
N LEU A 27 23.47 20.82 -4.16
CA LEU A 27 22.90 21.81 -3.23
C LEU A 27 21.61 22.48 -3.74
N PHE A 28 21.40 22.58 -5.06
CA PHE A 28 20.19 23.19 -5.66
C PHE A 28 19.17 22.17 -6.19
N PHE A 29 19.62 20.99 -6.61
CA PHE A 29 18.77 19.85 -6.99
C PHE A 29 18.92 18.74 -5.96
N GLY A 30 18.77 19.10 -4.68
CA GLY A 30 18.68 18.14 -3.60
C GLY A 30 17.75 17.02 -4.04
N ALA A 31 18.32 15.85 -4.25
CA ALA A 31 17.58 14.67 -4.65
C ALA A 31 16.60 14.40 -3.51
N GLY A 32 15.36 14.88 -3.68
CA GLY A 32 14.23 14.27 -3.02
C GLY A 32 14.24 12.85 -3.50
N SER A 33 14.85 11.95 -2.74
CA SER A 33 14.77 10.53 -2.97
C SER A 33 13.28 10.21 -2.96
N ALA A 34 12.70 10.08 -4.14
CA ALA A 34 11.43 9.38 -4.30
C ALA A 34 11.72 7.98 -3.74
N SER A 35 11.27 7.75 -2.51
CA SER A 35 11.49 6.49 -1.82
C SER A 35 10.79 5.41 -2.63
N ALA A 36 11.55 4.72 -3.49
CA ALA A 36 11.07 3.57 -4.21
C ALA A 36 10.62 2.55 -3.18
N CYS A 37 9.31 2.31 -3.11
CA CYS A 37 8.75 1.30 -2.24
C CYS A 37 9.15 -0.08 -2.81
N THR A 38 10.25 -0.60 -2.31
CA THR A 38 10.49 -2.04 -2.24
C THR A 38 9.44 -2.65 -1.31
N VAL A 39 9.10 -3.94 -1.47
CA VAL A 39 8.33 -4.68 -0.47
C VAL A 39 9.10 -4.58 0.85
N GLY A 40 8.71 -3.61 1.69
CA GLY A 40 9.57 -3.10 2.74
C GLY A 40 9.74 -4.14 3.84
N THR A 41 10.96 -4.23 4.38
CA THR A 41 11.14 -4.68 5.76
C THR A 41 10.25 -3.80 6.64
N GLY A 42 9.43 -4.39 7.50
CA GLY A 42 8.57 -3.62 8.40
C GLY A 42 9.41 -2.62 9.21
N SER A 43 8.88 -1.42 9.43
CA SER A 43 9.57 -0.39 10.22
C SER A 43 9.20 -0.52 11.69
N GLN A 44 10.18 -0.27 12.57
CA GLN A 44 9.91 -0.13 14.00
C GLN A 44 9.08 1.14 14.26
N ILE A 45 8.13 1.03 15.18
CA ILE A 45 7.19 2.07 15.58
C ILE A 45 7.56 2.56 16.97
N SER A 46 7.77 3.87 17.12
CA SER A 46 8.02 4.47 18.43
C SER A 46 6.71 4.57 19.22
N VAL A 47 6.59 3.76 20.27
CA VAL A 47 5.43 3.78 21.18
C VAL A 47 5.31 5.13 21.90
N ASP A 48 6.45 5.75 22.24
CA ASP A 48 6.48 7.06 22.89
C ASP A 48 6.06 8.20 21.95
N GLY A 49 6.14 7.97 20.64
CA GLY A 49 5.66 8.91 19.61
C GLY A 49 4.14 8.97 19.47
N ILE A 50 3.40 8.05 20.10
CA ILE A 50 1.93 8.03 20.04
C ILE A 50 1.37 9.10 20.98
N ALA A 51 0.76 10.13 20.39
CA ALA A 51 0.17 11.27 21.10
C ALA A 51 -0.77 10.84 22.24
N ALA A 52 -0.80 11.62 23.33
CA ALA A 52 -1.56 11.27 24.54
C ALA A 52 -3.08 11.13 24.30
N ASP A 53 -3.61 11.88 23.34
CA ASP A 53 -5.00 11.91 22.90
C ASP A 53 -5.23 11.18 21.57
N ALA A 54 -4.26 10.40 21.10
CA ALA A 54 -4.33 9.66 19.85
C ALA A 54 -5.57 8.77 19.75
N LYS A 55 -6.24 8.83 18.59
CA LYS A 55 -7.40 8.02 18.27
C LYS A 55 -7.47 7.74 16.78
N VAL A 56 -7.76 6.49 16.41
CA VAL A 56 -8.04 6.07 15.03
C VAL A 56 -9.37 5.34 15.02
N GLY A 57 -10.39 5.92 14.37
CA GLY A 57 -11.74 5.37 14.39
C GLY A 57 -12.27 5.18 15.82
N ALA A 58 -12.58 3.93 16.18
CA ALA A 58 -13.01 3.54 17.52
C ALA A 58 -11.86 3.25 18.51
N PHE A 59 -10.61 3.17 18.03
CA PHE A 59 -9.45 2.74 18.81
C PHE A 59 -8.78 3.91 19.50
N ASN A 60 -8.67 3.83 20.82
CA ASN A 60 -7.98 4.82 21.64
C ASN A 60 -6.47 4.57 21.71
N ARG A 61 -5.73 5.50 22.30
CA ARG A 61 -4.28 5.41 22.49
C ARG A 61 -3.79 4.07 23.05
N GLY A 62 -4.45 3.50 24.06
CA GLY A 62 -4.03 2.23 24.65
C GLY A 62 -4.06 1.07 23.65
N GLN A 63 -5.07 1.04 22.79
CA GLN A 63 -5.18 0.07 21.69
C GLN A 63 -4.13 0.33 20.61
N LEU A 64 -3.84 1.60 20.30
CA LEU A 64 -2.77 1.97 19.35
C LEU A 64 -1.37 1.58 19.86
N VAL A 65 -1.13 1.71 21.17
CA VAL A 65 0.10 1.21 21.81
C VAL A 65 0.22 -0.31 21.64
N ASN A 66 -0.85 -1.06 21.90
CA ASN A 66 -0.85 -2.51 21.68
C ASN A 66 -0.60 -2.86 20.21
N ALA A 67 -1.21 -2.15 19.27
CA ALA A 67 -0.97 -2.33 17.84
C ALA A 67 0.50 -2.06 17.45
N ALA A 68 1.12 -1.00 18.00
CA ALA A 68 2.54 -0.72 17.78
C ALA A 68 3.45 -1.83 18.31
N LEU A 69 3.14 -2.38 19.50
CA LEU A 69 3.88 -3.51 20.08
C LEU A 69 3.77 -4.78 19.21
N ILE A 70 2.58 -5.05 18.65
CA ILE A 70 2.37 -6.14 17.68
C ILE A 70 3.21 -5.91 16.42
N ALA A 71 3.12 -4.72 15.84
CA ALA A 71 3.85 -4.37 14.63
C ALA A 71 5.37 -4.50 14.82
N ASN A 72 5.90 -4.10 15.98
CA ASN A 72 7.32 -4.23 16.31
C ASN A 72 7.76 -5.69 16.52
N ALA A 73 6.87 -6.56 17.00
CA ALA A 73 7.13 -7.99 17.11
C ALA A 73 7.33 -8.65 15.74
N ALA A 74 6.54 -8.27 14.73
CA ALA A 74 6.75 -8.73 13.34
C ALA A 74 8.10 -8.31 12.78
N VAL A 75 8.53 -7.06 13.02
CA VAL A 75 9.85 -6.58 12.60
C VAL A 75 10.97 -7.34 13.30
N THR A 76 10.82 -7.60 14.60
CA THR A 76 11.77 -8.40 15.39
C THR A 76 11.88 -9.83 14.86
N ALA A 77 10.78 -10.37 14.34
CA ALA A 77 10.73 -11.68 13.67
C ALA A 77 11.27 -11.65 12.22
N GLY A 78 11.73 -10.50 11.72
CA GLY A 78 12.25 -10.35 10.35
C GLY A 78 11.17 -10.44 9.26
N LEU A 79 9.90 -10.20 9.61
CA LEU A 79 8.78 -10.32 8.70
C LEU A 79 8.51 -9.00 7.94
N PRO A 80 7.92 -9.08 6.73
CA PRO A 80 7.62 -7.89 5.93
C PRO A 80 6.50 -7.06 6.54
N ALA A 81 6.34 -5.81 6.08
CA ALA A 81 5.31 -4.89 6.56
C ALA A 81 3.88 -5.49 6.52
N ALA A 82 3.58 -6.34 5.53
CA ALA A 82 2.30 -7.04 5.44
C ALA A 82 1.99 -7.90 6.68
N ALA A 83 3.01 -8.49 7.33
CA ALA A 83 2.84 -9.23 8.57
C ALA A 83 2.44 -8.32 9.74
N GLN A 84 2.93 -7.08 9.79
CA GLN A 84 2.56 -6.11 10.83
C GLN A 84 1.05 -5.87 10.79
N THR A 85 0.51 -5.55 9.60
CA THR A 85 -0.93 -5.35 9.40
C THR A 85 -1.75 -6.61 9.69
N ILE A 86 -1.28 -7.80 9.28
CA ILE A 86 -1.93 -9.09 9.57
C ILE A 86 -2.04 -9.34 11.09
N GLY A 87 -0.98 -9.10 11.84
CA GLY A 87 -1.00 -9.28 13.30
C GLY A 87 -1.94 -8.30 13.98
N VAL A 88 -1.96 -7.03 13.55
CA VAL A 88 -2.91 -6.02 14.06
C VAL A 88 -4.34 -6.41 13.72
N GLN A 89 -4.62 -6.84 12.48
CA GLN A 89 -5.95 -7.32 12.06
C GLN A 89 -6.43 -8.50 12.89
N THR A 90 -5.52 -9.43 13.22
CA THR A 90 -5.83 -10.57 14.08
C THR A 90 -6.24 -10.09 15.47
N ALA A 91 -5.42 -9.25 16.11
CA ALA A 91 -5.70 -8.79 17.46
C ALA A 91 -6.96 -7.89 17.56
N ILE A 92 -7.32 -7.18 16.49
CA ILE A 92 -8.63 -6.49 16.42
C ILE A 92 -9.76 -7.52 16.46
N GLY A 93 -9.68 -8.58 15.66
CA GLY A 93 -10.73 -9.59 15.62
C GLY A 93 -10.86 -10.41 16.90
N GLU A 94 -9.74 -10.70 17.55
CA GLU A 94 -9.71 -11.50 18.77
C GLU A 94 -10.11 -10.70 20.02
N SER A 95 -9.68 -9.43 20.12
CA SER A 95 -9.78 -8.70 21.38
C SER A 95 -10.06 -7.20 21.24
N SER A 96 -10.29 -6.72 20.01
CA SER A 96 -10.33 -5.28 19.71
C SER A 96 -9.07 -4.55 20.19
N LEU A 97 -7.90 -5.18 20.12
CA LEU A 97 -6.62 -4.67 20.64
C LEU A 97 -6.61 -4.40 22.16
N VAL A 98 -7.48 -5.05 22.93
CA VAL A 98 -7.51 -4.97 24.39
C VAL A 98 -6.93 -6.24 24.98
N ASN A 99 -5.95 -6.10 25.88
CA ASN A 99 -5.29 -7.24 26.49
C ASN A 99 -6.16 -7.84 27.61
N ILE A 100 -7.12 -8.70 27.24
CA ILE A 100 -8.14 -9.24 28.14
C ILE A 100 -7.72 -10.54 28.82
N THR A 101 -8.15 -10.75 30.07
CA THR A 101 -7.80 -11.91 30.91
C THR A 101 -8.83 -13.05 30.85
N TYR A 102 -9.74 -13.02 29.87
CA TYR A 102 -10.83 -13.97 29.74
C TYR A 102 -11.05 -14.32 28.26
N GLY A 103 -11.66 -15.49 28.03
CA GLY A 103 -12.11 -15.96 26.72
C GLY A 103 -13.63 -15.93 26.59
N ASP A 104 -14.14 -16.48 25.49
CA ASP A 104 -15.57 -16.54 25.16
C ASP A 104 -16.31 -17.74 25.82
N GLY A 105 -15.58 -18.60 26.54
CA GLY A 105 -16.13 -19.79 27.18
C GLY A 105 -16.45 -20.93 26.20
N ALA A 106 -15.90 -20.91 24.99
CA ALA A 106 -16.04 -21.99 24.02
C ALA A 106 -15.56 -23.34 24.60
N THR A 107 -16.18 -24.44 24.16
CA THR A 107 -15.77 -25.80 24.56
C THR A 107 -14.82 -26.38 23.51
N ASN A 108 -13.64 -26.81 23.96
CA ASN A 108 -12.66 -27.50 23.15
C ASN A 108 -13.16 -28.89 22.71
N PRO A 109 -12.57 -29.50 21.66
CA PRO A 109 -12.95 -30.84 21.20
C PRO A 109 -12.83 -31.94 22.26
N ASP A 110 -11.98 -31.75 23.27
CA ASP A 110 -11.80 -32.67 24.40
C ASP A 110 -12.79 -32.44 25.56
N GLY A 111 -13.69 -31.46 25.43
CA GLY A 111 -14.71 -31.11 26.42
C GLY A 111 -14.25 -30.10 27.48
N SER A 112 -12.99 -29.64 27.45
CA SER A 112 -12.51 -28.56 28.32
C SER A 112 -13.05 -27.19 27.87
N ILE A 113 -13.15 -26.22 28.79
CA ILE A 113 -13.45 -24.82 28.43
C ILE A 113 -12.18 -24.16 27.94
N ALA A 114 -12.24 -23.49 26.78
CA ALA A 114 -11.15 -22.75 26.19
C ALA A 114 -10.59 -21.71 27.17
N ASP A 115 -9.28 -21.76 27.40
CA ASP A 115 -8.58 -20.87 28.33
C ASP A 115 -7.93 -19.67 27.62
N SER A 116 -8.54 -19.24 26.52
CA SER A 116 -8.05 -18.14 25.67
C SER A 116 -7.92 -16.83 26.44
N ILE A 117 -6.77 -16.17 26.32
CA ILE A 117 -6.49 -14.85 26.92
C ILE A 117 -5.60 -14.00 25.99
N GLY A 118 -5.49 -12.72 26.34
CA GLY A 118 -4.58 -11.77 25.73
C GLY A 118 -5.07 -11.22 24.40
N LEU A 119 -4.19 -10.48 23.73
CA LEU A 119 -4.51 -9.77 22.49
C LEU A 119 -4.95 -10.68 21.34
N PHE A 120 -4.41 -11.90 21.30
CA PHE A 120 -4.66 -12.89 20.24
C PHE A 120 -5.58 -14.04 20.70
N GLN A 121 -6.18 -13.95 21.90
CA GLN A 121 -7.05 -14.99 22.47
C GLN A 121 -6.43 -16.40 22.37
N GLN A 122 -5.13 -16.48 22.66
CA GLN A 122 -4.35 -17.70 22.57
C GLN A 122 -4.68 -18.62 23.76
N GLN A 123 -4.81 -19.93 23.54
CA GLN A 123 -4.96 -20.94 24.60
C GLN A 123 -3.60 -21.36 25.21
N SER A 124 -3.61 -22.09 26.32
CA SER A 124 -2.42 -22.62 27.01
C SER A 124 -1.43 -23.36 26.10
N SER A 125 -1.90 -23.99 25.03
CA SER A 125 -1.08 -24.65 24.01
C SER A 125 -0.15 -23.71 23.24
N TRP A 126 -0.35 -22.39 23.32
CA TRP A 126 0.53 -21.39 22.73
C TRP A 126 1.68 -20.96 23.63
N GLY A 127 1.49 -21.02 24.95
CA GLY A 127 2.48 -20.54 25.91
C GLY A 127 1.89 -20.31 27.30
N THR A 128 2.78 -19.94 28.23
CA THR A 128 2.40 -19.62 29.62
C THR A 128 1.47 -18.41 29.68
N VAL A 129 0.73 -18.25 30.79
CA VAL A 129 -0.14 -17.09 31.02
C VAL A 129 0.64 -15.77 30.90
N ALA A 130 1.85 -15.70 31.45
CA ALA A 130 2.70 -14.52 31.36
C ALA A 130 3.07 -14.16 29.91
N GLN A 131 3.36 -15.16 29.08
CA GLN A 131 3.68 -14.95 27.66
C GLN A 131 2.46 -14.50 26.85
N ARG A 132 1.27 -15.09 27.13
CA ARG A 132 0.03 -14.75 26.43
C ARG A 132 -0.55 -13.39 26.85
N MET A 133 -0.28 -12.96 28.07
CA MET A 133 -0.68 -11.65 28.59
C MET A 133 0.34 -10.54 28.30
N ASP A 134 1.53 -10.84 27.81
CA ASP A 134 2.48 -9.82 27.36
C ASP A 134 2.24 -9.50 25.87
N PRO A 135 1.88 -8.25 25.49
CA PRO A 135 1.55 -7.90 24.11
C PRO A 135 2.61 -8.30 23.06
N THR A 136 3.87 -8.01 23.34
CA THR A 136 4.98 -8.29 22.41
C THR A 136 5.23 -9.78 22.30
N THR A 137 5.22 -10.51 23.42
CA THR A 137 5.45 -11.95 23.45
C THR A 137 4.29 -12.71 22.79
N SER A 138 3.05 -12.35 23.10
CA SER A 138 1.85 -12.96 22.49
C SER A 138 1.84 -12.77 20.97
N ALA A 139 2.21 -11.57 20.49
CA ALA A 139 2.39 -11.32 19.06
C ALA A 139 3.53 -12.17 18.46
N GLY A 140 4.67 -12.30 19.16
CA GLY A 140 5.77 -13.16 18.74
C GLY A 140 5.37 -14.63 18.57
N LEU A 141 4.49 -15.15 19.42
CA LEU A 141 3.95 -16.51 19.29
C LEU A 141 3.14 -16.67 17.99
N PHE A 142 2.33 -15.67 17.63
CA PHE A 142 1.61 -15.63 16.34
C PHE A 142 2.59 -15.59 15.16
N PHE A 143 3.57 -14.69 15.20
CA PHE A 143 4.56 -14.52 14.12
C PHE A 143 5.53 -15.69 13.98
N THR A 144 5.67 -16.54 15.00
CA THR A 144 6.40 -17.82 14.87
C THR A 144 5.63 -18.83 14.02
N ARG A 145 4.29 -18.76 13.99
CA ARG A 145 3.44 -19.71 13.25
C ARG A 145 3.07 -19.22 11.85
N LEU A 146 2.92 -17.91 11.64
CA LEU A 146 2.53 -17.34 10.34
C LEU A 146 3.40 -17.81 9.16
N PRO A 147 4.75 -17.83 9.25
CA PRO A 147 5.60 -18.34 8.16
C PRO A 147 5.43 -19.83 7.86
N GLY A 148 4.85 -20.60 8.78
CA GLY A 148 4.49 -22.01 8.56
C GLY A 148 3.27 -22.19 7.65
N VAL A 149 2.53 -21.12 7.35
CA VAL A 149 1.41 -21.13 6.42
C VAL A 149 1.92 -20.93 5.00
N ALA A 150 1.95 -22.00 4.20
CA ALA A 150 2.45 -21.94 2.82
C ALA A 150 1.71 -20.88 1.98
N GLY A 151 2.47 -19.95 1.39
CA GLY A 151 1.96 -18.90 0.50
C GLY A 151 1.16 -17.79 1.20
N TRP A 152 1.29 -17.64 2.53
CA TRP A 152 0.57 -16.62 3.29
C TRP A 152 0.79 -15.20 2.75
N GLU A 153 1.96 -14.92 2.16
CA GLU A 153 2.32 -13.61 1.60
C GLU A 153 1.45 -13.19 0.42
N ALA A 154 0.92 -14.17 -0.33
CA ALA A 154 0.06 -13.96 -1.48
C ALA A 154 -1.42 -14.29 -1.18
N MET A 155 -1.71 -14.77 0.03
CA MET A 155 -3.04 -15.18 0.46
C MET A 155 -3.86 -13.98 0.91
N ASP A 156 -5.20 -14.10 0.85
CA ASP A 156 -6.04 -13.14 1.55
C ASP A 156 -5.68 -13.13 3.06
N PRO A 157 -5.47 -11.95 3.69
CA PRO A 157 -5.14 -11.84 5.09
C PRO A 157 -6.06 -12.60 6.03
N SER A 158 -7.39 -12.59 5.81
CA SER A 158 -8.31 -13.32 6.69
C SER A 158 -8.06 -14.82 6.65
N LEU A 159 -7.75 -15.35 5.46
CA LEU A 159 -7.42 -16.77 5.29
C LEU A 159 -6.07 -17.13 5.91
N ALA A 160 -5.06 -16.25 5.78
CA ALA A 160 -3.77 -16.45 6.44
C ALA A 160 -3.91 -16.47 7.96
N ILE A 161 -4.66 -15.51 8.53
CA ILE A 161 -4.96 -15.44 9.96
C ILE A 161 -5.73 -16.68 10.41
N ASN A 162 -6.78 -17.06 9.68
CA ASN A 162 -7.59 -18.22 10.01
C ASN A 162 -6.76 -19.52 10.03
N LYS A 163 -5.81 -19.69 9.10
CA LYS A 163 -4.91 -20.86 9.12
C LYS A 163 -3.99 -20.91 10.33
N VAL A 164 -3.69 -19.76 10.96
CA VAL A 164 -2.88 -19.67 12.18
C VAL A 164 -3.75 -19.85 13.44
N GLN A 165 -4.91 -19.19 13.49
CA GLN A 165 -5.78 -19.11 14.68
C GLN A 165 -6.80 -20.26 14.77
N GLY A 166 -7.24 -20.81 13.65
CA GLY A 166 -8.19 -21.93 13.61
C GLY A 166 -9.64 -21.55 13.89
N ASN A 167 -10.09 -20.34 13.51
CA ASN A 167 -11.49 -19.93 13.66
C ASN A 167 -12.42 -20.78 12.76
N ALA A 168 -13.66 -21.03 13.19
CA ALA A 168 -14.63 -21.80 12.42
C ALA A 168 -15.06 -21.10 11.11
N ASP A 169 -15.01 -19.76 11.06
CA ASP A 169 -15.28 -18.95 9.87
C ASP A 169 -13.95 -18.44 9.26
N PRO A 170 -13.56 -18.91 8.05
CA PRO A 170 -12.37 -18.44 7.35
C PRO A 170 -12.35 -16.93 7.05
N ASN A 171 -13.53 -16.30 6.95
CA ASN A 171 -13.69 -14.89 6.62
C ASN A 171 -13.96 -14.01 7.85
N HIS A 172 -13.86 -14.57 9.06
CA HIS A 172 -14.10 -13.86 10.32
C HIS A 172 -13.35 -12.53 10.41
N TYR A 173 -12.09 -12.51 9.93
CA TYR A 173 -11.20 -11.36 10.08
C TYR A 173 -11.36 -10.31 8.98
N THR A 174 -12.06 -10.61 7.89
CA THR A 174 -12.19 -9.72 6.72
C THR A 174 -12.69 -8.33 7.10
N LYS A 175 -13.68 -8.25 7.99
CA LYS A 175 -14.28 -6.98 8.44
C LYS A 175 -13.33 -6.08 9.25
N TYR A 176 -12.26 -6.62 9.80
CA TYR A 176 -11.29 -5.86 10.61
C TYR A 176 -10.10 -5.32 9.79
N ARG A 177 -10.06 -5.65 8.50
CA ARG A 177 -8.94 -5.27 7.62
C ARG A 177 -8.79 -3.75 7.49
N ALA A 178 -9.90 -3.03 7.28
CA ALA A 178 -9.88 -1.58 7.11
C ALA A 178 -9.37 -0.86 8.37
N ASP A 179 -9.81 -1.31 9.55
CA ASP A 179 -9.34 -0.77 10.83
C ASP A 179 -7.85 -1.04 11.05
N ALA A 180 -7.38 -2.25 10.76
CA ALA A 180 -5.97 -2.62 10.91
C ALA A 180 -5.05 -1.77 10.02
N VAL A 181 -5.47 -1.55 8.78
CA VAL A 181 -4.79 -0.67 7.84
C VAL A 181 -4.75 0.75 8.38
N ALA A 182 -5.89 1.35 8.73
CA ALA A 182 -5.95 2.73 9.23
C ALA A 182 -5.07 2.95 10.48
N ILE A 183 -4.97 1.95 11.37
CA ILE A 183 -4.07 2.00 12.52
C ILE A 183 -2.60 1.97 12.09
N MET A 184 -2.23 1.07 11.16
CA MET A 184 -0.86 0.98 10.66
C MET A 184 -0.44 2.25 9.91
N THR A 185 -1.33 2.87 9.15
CA THR A 185 -1.14 4.20 8.57
C THR A 185 -0.76 5.23 9.61
N TYR A 186 -1.59 5.33 10.66
CA TYR A 186 -1.42 6.33 11.69
C TYR A 186 -0.10 6.11 12.43
N LEU A 187 0.20 4.87 12.81
CA LEU A 187 1.37 4.54 13.59
C LEU A 187 2.67 4.72 12.81
N THR A 188 2.67 4.39 11.52
CA THR A 188 3.85 4.58 10.67
C THR A 188 4.00 6.04 10.21
N GLY A 189 2.90 6.80 10.08
CA GLY A 189 2.90 8.24 9.83
C GLY A 189 3.30 9.08 11.05
N ALA A 190 2.93 8.68 12.27
CA ALA A 190 3.32 9.34 13.52
C ALA A 190 4.83 9.23 13.80
N ALA A 191 5.52 8.27 13.18
CA ALA A 191 6.98 8.19 13.17
C ALA A 191 7.66 9.32 12.34
N GLY A 192 6.89 10.11 11.59
CA GLY A 192 7.34 11.16 10.66
C GLY A 192 7.86 12.47 11.27
N GLY A 193 8.29 12.47 12.53
CA GLY A 193 9.08 13.57 13.12
C GLY A 193 10.58 13.49 12.82
N ALA A 194 11.06 12.39 12.22
CA ALA A 194 12.43 12.23 11.78
C ALA A 194 12.45 11.65 10.36
N ALA A 195 13.26 12.26 9.50
CA ALA A 195 13.48 11.82 8.13
C ALA A 195 13.85 10.32 8.07
N GLY A 196 13.13 9.57 7.24
CA GLY A 196 13.40 8.17 6.90
C GLY A 196 12.59 7.17 7.75
N GLY A 197 11.33 6.92 7.38
CA GLY A 197 10.49 5.90 8.01
C GLY A 197 9.55 5.25 7.00
N GLY A 198 9.77 3.97 6.70
CA GLY A 198 9.00 3.17 5.74
C GLY A 198 7.71 2.63 6.34
N GLY A 199 6.71 3.50 6.49
CA GLY A 199 5.32 3.15 6.25
C GLY A 199 4.92 3.71 4.89
N CYS A 200 4.16 2.96 4.10
CA CYS A 200 3.67 3.45 2.81
C CYS A 200 2.54 4.47 3.00
N SER A 201 2.79 5.59 3.68
CA SER A 201 1.90 6.74 3.55
C SER A 201 1.99 7.20 2.09
N VAL A 202 0.95 6.97 1.32
CA VAL A 202 0.89 7.45 -0.05
C VAL A 202 0.74 8.97 0.02
N SER A 203 1.59 9.72 -0.68
CA SER A 203 1.53 11.19 -0.64
C SER A 203 0.14 11.68 -1.07
N GLY A 204 -0.34 12.76 -0.45
CA GLY A 204 -1.51 13.51 -0.94
C GLY A 204 -1.13 14.60 -1.95
N ASP A 205 0.15 14.73 -2.31
CA ASP A 205 0.66 15.68 -3.29
C ASP A 205 0.78 15.01 -4.66
N ALA A 206 -0.06 15.46 -5.60
CA ALA A 206 -0.10 14.97 -6.97
C ALA A 206 1.23 15.10 -7.71
N ARG A 207 1.99 16.20 -7.51
CA ARG A 207 3.29 16.39 -8.17
C ARG A 207 4.32 15.40 -7.65
N ALA A 208 4.34 15.19 -6.33
CA ALA A 208 5.25 14.23 -5.70
C ALA A 208 4.96 12.80 -6.15
N LEU A 209 3.68 12.39 -6.20
CA LEU A 209 3.30 11.08 -6.72
C LEU A 209 3.69 10.92 -8.18
N ALA A 210 3.35 11.88 -9.03
CA ALA A 210 3.67 11.84 -10.44
C ALA A 210 5.18 11.75 -10.69
N ALA A 211 6.01 12.48 -9.92
CA ALA A 211 7.47 12.37 -9.99
C ALA A 211 7.97 10.95 -9.61
N GLY A 212 7.36 10.33 -8.61
CA GLY A 212 7.61 8.92 -8.26
C GLY A 212 7.24 7.97 -9.39
N LEU A 213 6.08 8.17 -10.03
CA LEU A 213 5.67 7.39 -11.20
C LEU A 213 6.62 7.59 -12.40
N VAL A 214 7.14 8.80 -12.62
CA VAL A 214 8.19 9.06 -13.63
C VAL A 214 9.46 8.26 -13.36
N THR A 215 9.85 8.16 -12.09
CA THR A 215 10.99 7.32 -11.70
C THR A 215 10.71 5.84 -11.99
N ALA A 216 9.52 5.34 -11.61
CA ALA A 216 9.11 3.96 -11.88
C ALA A 216 9.04 3.64 -13.39
N MET A 217 8.69 4.61 -14.24
CA MET A 217 8.79 4.47 -15.69
C MET A 217 10.24 4.29 -16.16
N GLY A 218 11.18 5.09 -15.63
CA GLY A 218 12.61 4.98 -15.93
C GLY A 218 13.23 3.64 -15.50
N GLU A 219 12.72 3.05 -14.40
CA GLU A 219 13.11 1.73 -13.90
C GLU A 219 12.42 0.57 -14.65
N GLY A 220 11.47 0.86 -15.55
CA GLY A 220 10.67 -0.16 -16.24
C GLY A 220 9.65 -0.90 -15.36
N ARG A 221 9.39 -0.39 -14.15
CA ARG A 221 8.36 -0.90 -13.23
C ARG A 221 6.96 -0.43 -13.62
N LEU A 222 6.83 0.79 -14.13
CA LEU A 222 5.58 1.30 -14.71
C LEU A 222 5.72 1.38 -16.23
N VAL A 223 4.86 0.68 -16.96
CA VAL A 223 4.85 0.66 -18.43
C VAL A 223 3.53 1.24 -18.93
N LEU A 224 3.62 2.29 -19.75
CA LEU A 224 2.45 2.91 -20.36
C LEU A 224 2.28 2.30 -21.75
N ALA A 225 1.04 1.96 -22.13
CA ALA A 225 0.76 1.37 -23.44
C ALA A 225 1.13 2.33 -24.59
N GLU A 226 1.03 3.63 -24.36
CA GLU A 226 1.37 4.69 -25.31
C GLU A 226 2.07 5.86 -24.63
N ASP A 227 2.94 6.54 -25.36
CA ASP A 227 3.71 7.70 -24.85
C ASP A 227 2.83 8.87 -24.41
N ARG A 228 1.62 9.01 -24.96
CA ARG A 228 0.66 10.06 -24.58
C ARG A 228 0.25 9.96 -23.10
N TYR A 229 0.04 8.74 -22.59
CA TYR A 229 -0.28 8.52 -21.17
C TYR A 229 0.92 8.80 -20.27
N ALA A 230 2.13 8.50 -20.75
CA ALA A 230 3.35 8.87 -20.04
C ALA A 230 3.55 10.39 -20.00
N ALA A 231 3.16 11.11 -21.05
CA ALA A 231 3.22 12.57 -21.10
C ALA A 231 2.28 13.24 -20.09
N GLU A 232 1.09 12.67 -19.84
CA GLU A 232 0.17 13.14 -18.79
C GLU A 232 0.82 13.10 -17.41
N ILE A 233 1.43 11.96 -17.02
CA ILE A 233 2.13 11.82 -15.74
C ILE A 233 3.31 12.81 -15.65
N ARG A 234 4.10 12.96 -16.72
CA ARG A 234 5.22 13.91 -16.75
C ARG A 234 4.75 15.35 -16.58
N GLY A 235 3.66 15.73 -17.25
CA GLY A 235 3.05 17.05 -17.15
C GLY A 235 2.54 17.38 -15.75
N VAL A 236 2.01 16.38 -15.03
CA VAL A 236 1.66 16.57 -13.60
C VAL A 236 2.93 16.73 -12.75
N ALA A 237 3.96 15.92 -12.99
CA ALA A 237 5.19 15.94 -12.21
C ALA A 237 5.96 17.27 -12.33
N ASP A 238 6.11 17.80 -13.54
CA ASP A 238 6.79 19.08 -13.78
C ASP A 238 5.88 20.31 -13.58
N GLY A 239 4.57 20.08 -13.46
CA GLY A 239 3.59 21.12 -13.25
C GLY A 239 3.17 21.88 -14.50
N THR A 240 3.40 21.31 -15.68
CA THR A 240 3.03 21.88 -16.98
C THR A 240 1.68 21.35 -17.50
N ALA A 241 1.06 20.38 -16.81
CA ALA A 241 -0.25 19.86 -17.16
C ALA A 241 -1.28 20.99 -17.30
N SER A 242 -1.97 21.00 -18.45
CA SER A 242 -3.10 21.90 -18.69
C SER A 242 -4.30 21.50 -17.82
N SER A 243 -5.32 22.36 -17.77
CA SER A 243 -6.54 22.09 -16.99
C SER A 243 -7.31 20.84 -17.42
N ILE A 244 -7.08 20.33 -18.63
CA ILE A 244 -7.70 19.10 -19.17
C ILE A 244 -6.73 17.91 -19.23
N CYS A 245 -5.50 18.11 -18.77
CA CYS A 245 -4.44 17.10 -18.75
C CYS A 245 -3.97 16.78 -17.32
N GLY A 246 -4.77 17.15 -16.32
CA GLY A 246 -4.54 16.74 -14.94
C GLY A 246 -4.86 15.25 -14.75
N ILE A 247 -4.31 14.67 -13.70
CA ILE A 247 -4.71 13.35 -13.20
C ILE A 247 -5.16 13.57 -11.76
N ASP A 248 -6.33 13.03 -11.40
CA ASP A 248 -6.82 13.06 -10.03
C ASP A 248 -5.76 12.45 -9.10
N VAL A 249 -5.45 13.14 -8.00
CA VAL A 249 -4.43 12.68 -7.06
C VAL A 249 -4.71 11.25 -6.58
N ARG A 250 -5.99 10.89 -6.44
CA ARG A 250 -6.42 9.55 -6.01
C ARG A 250 -6.07 8.48 -7.05
N ILE A 251 -6.11 8.82 -8.34
CA ILE A 251 -5.65 7.91 -9.40
C ILE A 251 -4.13 7.73 -9.35
N LEU A 252 -3.37 8.80 -9.10
CA LEU A 252 -1.92 8.69 -8.88
C LEU A 252 -1.61 7.83 -7.64
N GLN A 253 -2.41 7.94 -6.59
CA GLN A 253 -2.30 7.09 -5.39
C GLN A 253 -2.60 5.63 -5.71
N VAL A 254 -3.66 5.35 -6.49
CA VAL A 254 -4.03 3.99 -6.93
C VAL A 254 -2.91 3.35 -7.76
N VAL A 255 -2.32 4.06 -8.71
CA VAL A 255 -1.16 3.55 -9.49
C VAL A 255 0.05 3.30 -8.59
N THR A 256 0.28 4.17 -7.61
CA THR A 256 1.36 3.99 -6.63
C THR A 256 1.13 2.76 -5.76
N ILE A 257 -0.10 2.54 -5.26
CA ILE A 257 -0.48 1.34 -4.50
C ILE A 257 -0.30 0.08 -5.35
N ALA A 258 -0.65 0.12 -6.64
CA ALA A 258 -0.39 -0.98 -7.56
C ALA A 258 1.11 -1.28 -7.67
N LEU A 259 1.96 -0.27 -7.82
CA LEU A 259 3.43 -0.43 -7.86
C LEU A 259 4.03 -0.93 -6.55
N ASN A 260 3.37 -0.66 -5.42
CA ASN A 260 3.76 -1.19 -4.11
C ASN A 260 3.32 -2.66 -3.93
N THR A 261 2.28 -3.08 -4.65
CA THR A 261 1.71 -4.42 -4.58
C THR A 261 2.35 -5.38 -5.58
N PHE A 262 2.75 -4.86 -6.75
CA PHE A 262 3.27 -5.63 -7.87
C PHE A 262 4.62 -5.08 -8.34
N PRO A 263 5.61 -5.95 -8.65
CA PRO A 263 6.91 -5.51 -9.16
C PRO A 263 6.82 -4.69 -10.45
N LYS A 264 5.85 -5.01 -11.30
CA LYS A 264 5.63 -4.38 -12.60
C LYS A 264 4.15 -4.11 -12.84
N VAL A 265 3.82 -2.91 -13.32
CA VAL A 265 2.45 -2.44 -13.57
C VAL A 265 2.38 -1.86 -14.99
N GLY A 266 1.36 -2.24 -15.74
CA GLY A 266 1.06 -1.70 -17.07
C GLY A 266 -0.24 -0.93 -17.07
N VAL A 267 -0.22 0.31 -17.54
CA VAL A 267 -1.39 1.20 -17.65
C VAL A 267 -1.64 1.55 -19.12
N SER A 268 -2.88 1.40 -19.56
CA SER A 268 -3.31 1.64 -20.93
C SER A 268 -4.20 2.86 -21.11
N ASP A 269 -4.73 3.45 -20.03
CA ASP A 269 -5.52 4.68 -20.12
C ASP A 269 -5.56 5.46 -18.80
N LEU A 270 -5.63 6.79 -18.88
CA LEU A 270 -5.61 7.74 -17.75
C LEU A 270 -6.58 8.92 -17.97
N ASN A 271 -6.19 9.94 -18.74
CA ASN A 271 -7.04 11.09 -19.06
C ASN A 271 -7.33 11.16 -20.57
N ARG A 272 -8.53 10.72 -20.94
CA ARG A 272 -9.03 10.77 -22.31
C ARG A 272 -9.32 12.19 -22.80
N GLN A 273 -9.63 13.14 -21.90
CA GLN A 273 -9.81 14.54 -22.29
C GLN A 273 -8.48 15.18 -22.71
N CYS A 274 -7.36 14.76 -22.11
CA CYS A 274 -6.02 15.19 -22.52
C CYS A 274 -5.63 14.65 -23.91
N THR A 275 -5.94 13.38 -24.17
CA THR A 275 -5.55 12.68 -25.40
C THR A 275 -6.54 12.89 -26.55
N GLY A 276 -7.75 13.36 -26.26
CA GLY A 276 -8.85 13.49 -27.22
C GLY A 276 -9.53 12.16 -27.58
N SER A 277 -9.24 11.07 -26.87
CA SER A 277 -9.83 9.75 -27.12
C SER A 277 -11.28 9.68 -26.63
N ILE A 278 -12.15 9.01 -27.38
CA ILE A 278 -13.57 8.79 -27.03
C ILE A 278 -13.92 7.30 -27.01
N GLU A 279 -12.95 6.45 -26.72
CA GLU A 279 -13.15 5.01 -26.63
C GLU A 279 -14.14 4.61 -25.52
N GLY A 280 -14.67 3.39 -25.61
CA GLY A 280 -15.60 2.83 -24.63
C GLY A 280 -16.87 3.68 -24.44
N ALA A 281 -17.16 4.06 -23.20
CA ALA A 281 -18.30 4.92 -22.85
C ALA A 281 -18.18 6.38 -23.35
N GLY A 282 -17.16 6.71 -24.15
CA GLY A 282 -16.97 8.03 -24.73
C GLY A 282 -16.92 9.12 -23.66
N THR A 283 -17.70 10.18 -23.86
CA THR A 283 -17.71 11.36 -22.98
C THR A 283 -18.36 11.12 -21.62
N GLU A 284 -19.00 9.96 -21.40
CA GLU A 284 -19.57 9.56 -20.11
C GLU A 284 -18.56 8.83 -19.22
N SER A 285 -17.38 8.49 -19.76
CA SER A 285 -16.32 7.79 -19.03
C SER A 285 -15.68 8.67 -17.94
N ALA A 286 -15.29 8.06 -16.81
CA ALA A 286 -14.47 8.71 -15.80
C ALA A 286 -13.09 9.18 -16.31
N HIS A 287 -12.62 8.64 -17.43
CA HIS A 287 -11.45 9.17 -18.13
C HIS A 287 -11.70 10.54 -18.79
N TRP A 288 -12.96 10.95 -18.97
CA TRP A 288 -13.36 12.14 -19.72
C TRP A 288 -14.16 13.17 -18.90
N ILE A 289 -15.09 12.73 -18.05
CA ILE A 289 -15.95 13.66 -17.29
C ILE A 289 -15.13 14.61 -16.41
N ASN A 290 -15.69 15.79 -16.12
CA ASN A 290 -15.16 16.73 -15.12
C ASN A 290 -13.71 17.21 -15.31
N GLY A 291 -13.14 17.17 -16.52
CA GLY A 291 -11.72 17.52 -16.74
C GLY A 291 -10.85 16.30 -17.09
N GLY A 292 -11.43 15.10 -17.01
CA GLY A 292 -10.76 13.83 -17.24
C GLY A 292 -9.77 13.46 -16.13
N GLY A 293 -9.16 12.28 -16.26
CA GLY A 293 -8.13 11.82 -15.33
C GLY A 293 -8.65 11.27 -13.99
N HIS A 294 -9.93 10.90 -13.92
CA HIS A 294 -10.54 10.26 -12.73
C HIS A 294 -10.59 8.74 -12.82
N ALA A 295 -9.89 8.12 -13.77
CA ALA A 295 -9.85 6.68 -13.97
C ALA A 295 -8.48 6.20 -14.43
N VAL A 296 -8.26 4.90 -14.28
CA VAL A 296 -7.09 4.18 -14.79
C VAL A 296 -7.51 2.82 -15.35
N ASP A 297 -7.01 2.49 -16.53
CA ASP A 297 -7.11 1.16 -17.11
C ASP A 297 -5.76 0.46 -16.95
N PHE A 298 -5.72 -0.61 -16.15
CA PHE A 298 -4.54 -1.47 -16.03
C PHE A 298 -4.62 -2.60 -17.06
N TYR A 299 -3.63 -2.72 -17.95
CA TYR A 299 -3.58 -3.83 -18.90
C TYR A 299 -2.67 -4.97 -18.44
N SER A 300 -1.75 -4.73 -17.49
CA SER A 300 -0.93 -5.78 -16.90
C SER A 300 -0.54 -5.52 -15.44
N LEU A 301 -0.42 -6.59 -14.65
CA LEU A 301 0.14 -6.58 -13.30
C LEU A 301 1.10 -7.76 -13.16
N ASP A 302 2.26 -7.52 -12.56
CA ASP A 302 3.39 -8.46 -12.49
C ASP A 302 3.81 -9.01 -13.87
N GLY A 303 3.70 -8.16 -14.89
CA GLY A 303 3.96 -8.52 -16.28
C GLY A 303 2.92 -9.46 -16.93
N GLN A 304 1.86 -9.83 -16.22
CA GLN A 304 0.77 -10.65 -16.74
C GLN A 304 -0.36 -9.77 -17.26
N GLY A 305 -0.90 -10.06 -18.45
CA GLY A 305 -2.06 -9.37 -19.00
C GLY A 305 -3.31 -9.58 -18.14
N LEU A 306 -4.16 -8.56 -18.04
CA LEU A 306 -5.36 -8.60 -17.20
C LEU A 306 -6.62 -8.88 -18.00
N THR A 307 -7.59 -9.49 -17.33
CA THR A 307 -8.98 -9.59 -17.81
C THR A 307 -9.94 -8.76 -16.95
N GLY A 308 -9.43 -8.19 -15.85
CA GLY A 308 -10.23 -7.60 -14.78
C GLY A 308 -10.73 -8.65 -13.78
N CYS A 309 -10.70 -9.94 -14.10
CA CYS A 309 -11.19 -11.03 -13.24
C CYS A 309 -10.11 -12.03 -12.82
N ASP A 310 -8.89 -11.85 -13.32
CA ASP A 310 -7.74 -12.67 -12.97
C ASP A 310 -7.28 -12.41 -11.52
N ALA A 311 -6.44 -13.30 -11.00
CA ALA A 311 -5.99 -13.26 -9.61
C ALA A 311 -5.28 -11.95 -9.23
N ASN A 312 -4.55 -11.32 -10.16
CA ASN A 312 -3.86 -10.06 -9.89
C ASN A 312 -4.86 -8.90 -9.83
N SER A 313 -5.86 -8.89 -10.71
CA SER A 313 -6.96 -7.93 -10.65
C SER A 313 -7.72 -8.02 -9.32
N MET A 314 -8.08 -9.24 -8.88
CA MET A 314 -8.73 -9.46 -7.58
C MET A 314 -7.86 -8.99 -6.42
N LYS A 315 -6.57 -9.33 -6.44
CA LYS A 315 -5.61 -8.93 -5.41
C LYS A 315 -5.51 -7.41 -5.31
N LEU A 316 -5.40 -6.70 -6.42
CA LEU A 316 -5.34 -5.23 -6.42
C LEU A 316 -6.62 -4.62 -5.86
N LEU A 317 -7.80 -5.10 -6.28
CA LEU A 317 -9.07 -4.60 -5.78
C LEU A 317 -9.25 -4.86 -4.28
N SER A 318 -8.85 -6.02 -3.76
CA SER A 318 -8.86 -6.29 -2.31
C SER A 318 -7.89 -5.42 -1.51
N VAL A 319 -6.79 -4.98 -2.12
CA VAL A 319 -5.87 -4.01 -1.51
C VAL A 319 -6.46 -2.60 -1.53
N LEU A 320 -7.08 -2.20 -2.64
CA LEU A 320 -7.65 -0.88 -2.82
C LEU A 320 -8.92 -0.66 -2.01
N ASP A 321 -9.80 -1.66 -1.90
CA ASP A 321 -11.13 -1.52 -1.29
C ASP A 321 -11.15 -0.76 0.06
N PRO A 322 -10.35 -1.13 1.08
CA PRO A 322 -10.37 -0.40 2.34
C PRO A 322 -9.72 1.00 2.26
N LEU A 323 -8.92 1.27 1.23
CA LEU A 323 -8.16 2.51 1.08
C LEU A 323 -8.93 3.57 0.31
N VAL A 324 -9.67 3.16 -0.71
CA VAL A 324 -10.34 4.09 -1.62
C VAL A 324 -11.64 4.59 -1.00
N PRO A 325 -12.09 5.80 -1.34
CA PRO A 325 -13.35 6.34 -0.82
C PRO A 325 -14.53 5.49 -1.25
N ALA A 326 -15.53 5.36 -0.38
CA ALA A 326 -16.79 4.70 -0.71
C ALA A 326 -17.44 5.33 -1.95
N GLY A 327 -17.88 4.49 -2.89
CA GLY A 327 -18.40 4.94 -4.19
C GLY A 327 -17.35 4.98 -5.30
N SER A 328 -16.08 4.63 -5.01
CA SER A 328 -15.11 4.29 -6.05
C SER A 328 -15.63 3.11 -6.86
N ARG A 329 -15.19 2.94 -8.11
CA ARG A 329 -15.76 1.92 -8.99
C ARG A 329 -14.70 1.09 -9.69
N ALA A 330 -15.07 -0.14 -10.04
CA ALA A 330 -14.25 -1.03 -10.86
C ALA A 330 -15.08 -1.75 -11.92
N GLY A 331 -14.59 -1.75 -13.16
CA GLY A 331 -15.22 -2.44 -14.29
C GLY A 331 -14.99 -3.96 -14.25
N GLN A 332 -15.50 -4.70 -15.25
CA GLN A 332 -15.34 -6.15 -15.42
C GLN A 332 -16.09 -7.00 -14.36
N SER A 333 -17.20 -6.51 -13.82
CA SER A 333 -17.98 -7.23 -12.80
C SER A 333 -18.55 -8.57 -13.29
N GLN A 334 -18.79 -8.72 -14.60
CA GLN A 334 -19.49 -9.89 -15.15
C GLN A 334 -18.72 -11.22 -15.07
N CYS A 335 -17.44 -11.20 -14.72
CA CYS A 335 -16.67 -12.42 -14.48
C CYS A 335 -16.10 -12.52 -13.05
N ARG A 336 -16.60 -11.71 -12.12
CA ARG A 336 -16.24 -11.78 -10.70
C ARG A 336 -17.46 -12.11 -9.84
N THR A 337 -17.22 -12.82 -8.74
CA THR A 337 -18.23 -13.08 -7.69
C THR A 337 -17.93 -12.34 -6.39
N ALA A 338 -16.74 -11.75 -6.24
CA ALA A 338 -16.36 -11.05 -5.02
C ALA A 338 -17.16 -9.74 -4.85
N THR A 339 -17.32 -9.34 -3.59
CA THR A 339 -17.92 -8.06 -3.20
C THR A 339 -16.90 -7.23 -2.44
N TYR A 340 -17.10 -5.91 -2.47
CA TYR A 340 -16.21 -4.91 -1.92
C TYR A 340 -17.04 -3.89 -1.13
N SER A 341 -16.47 -3.27 -0.10
CA SER A 341 -17.19 -2.38 0.81
C SER A 341 -17.25 -0.95 0.31
N HIS A 342 -16.20 -0.47 -0.36
CA HIS A 342 -16.10 0.88 -0.92
C HIS A 342 -16.17 0.89 -2.44
N ILE A 343 -15.84 -0.24 -3.10
CA ILE A 343 -15.81 -0.35 -4.56
C ILE A 343 -17.16 -0.86 -5.10
N VAL A 344 -17.84 -0.02 -5.88
CA VAL A 344 -19.03 -0.39 -6.66
C VAL A 344 -18.59 -0.99 -8.01
N GLN A 345 -19.11 -2.17 -8.35
CA GLN A 345 -18.68 -2.86 -9.57
C GLN A 345 -19.68 -2.69 -10.72
N PHE A 346 -19.18 -2.59 -11.95
CA PHE A 346 -20.00 -2.50 -13.17
C PHE A 346 -19.44 -3.33 -14.32
N GLN A 347 -20.26 -3.59 -15.34
CA GLN A 347 -19.84 -4.40 -16.50
C GLN A 347 -18.96 -3.58 -17.44
N ASP A 348 -17.86 -4.18 -17.90
CA ASP A 348 -16.92 -3.56 -18.83
C ASP A 348 -16.09 -4.62 -19.58
N THR A 349 -15.44 -4.29 -20.68
CA THR A 349 -14.75 -5.23 -21.56
C THR A 349 -13.64 -6.01 -20.83
N LEU A 350 -13.58 -7.32 -21.05
CA LEU A 350 -12.67 -8.26 -20.35
C LEU A 350 -11.25 -8.29 -20.93
N SER A 351 -10.63 -7.12 -21.06
CA SER A 351 -9.29 -6.94 -21.63
C SER A 351 -8.32 -6.19 -20.74
N HIS A 352 -8.80 -5.65 -19.61
CA HIS A 352 -8.08 -4.80 -18.68
C HIS A 352 -8.81 -4.80 -17.33
N LEU A 353 -8.23 -4.16 -16.32
CA LEU A 353 -8.92 -3.77 -15.10
C LEU A 353 -9.17 -2.25 -15.11
N HIS A 354 -10.43 -1.85 -15.20
CA HIS A 354 -10.84 -0.47 -15.04
C HIS A 354 -11.03 -0.12 -13.56
N PHE A 355 -10.51 1.01 -13.12
CA PHE A 355 -10.77 1.57 -11.80
C PHE A 355 -10.99 3.08 -11.87
N ASP A 356 -12.01 3.60 -11.20
CA ASP A 356 -12.31 5.02 -11.20
C ASP A 356 -12.82 5.60 -9.86
N VAL A 357 -12.62 6.90 -9.72
CA VAL A 357 -13.05 7.70 -8.55
C VAL A 357 -13.91 8.90 -8.96
N GLY A 358 -14.36 8.95 -10.22
CA GLY A 358 -15.06 10.11 -10.80
C GLY A 358 -16.45 10.38 -10.23
N PHE A 359 -16.98 9.45 -9.41
CA PHE A 359 -18.34 9.46 -8.86
C PHE A 359 -18.35 9.49 -7.32
N THR A 360 -17.22 9.88 -6.71
CA THR A 360 -17.07 10.02 -5.26
C THR A 360 -16.12 11.18 -4.94
N ASP A 361 -16.32 11.82 -3.79
CA ASP A 361 -15.57 13.02 -3.37
C ASP A 361 -14.61 12.75 -2.20
N GLY A 362 -14.57 11.52 -1.67
CA GLY A 362 -13.68 11.18 -0.56
C GLY A 362 -12.20 11.06 -0.96
N PRO A 363 -11.25 11.23 -0.02
CA PRO A 363 -9.83 10.97 -0.27
C PRO A 363 -9.53 9.46 -0.25
N VAL A 364 -8.39 9.06 -0.83
CA VAL A 364 -7.81 7.74 -0.51
C VAL A 364 -7.24 7.83 0.91
N ILE A 365 -7.69 6.92 1.75
CA ILE A 365 -7.18 6.69 3.10
C ILE A 365 -5.79 6.09 2.94
N ASN A 366 -4.77 6.78 3.46
CA ASN A 366 -3.41 6.27 3.44
C ASN A 366 -3.36 4.90 4.15
N PRO A 367 -2.61 3.90 3.65
CA PRO A 367 -2.38 2.62 4.33
C PRO A 367 -1.29 2.66 5.40
#